data_AF-A0A2H0WIJ7-F1
#
_entry.id   AF-A0A2H0WIJ7-F1
#
_cell.length_a   1.000
_cell.length_b   1.000
_cell.length_c   1.000
_cell.angle_alpha   90.00
_cell.angle_beta   90.00
_cell.angle_gamma   90.00
#
_symmetry.space_group_name_H-M   'P 1'
#
loop_
_entity.id
_entity.type
_entity.pdbx_description
1 polymer ?
#
loop_
_entity_poly.entity_id
_entity_poly.type
_entity_poly.pdbx_seq_one_letter_code
_entity_poly.pdbx_strand_id
1 'polypeptide(L)'
;MKNINIPNDNETISVNGVQFAHRDIYVVVDDFYTRIQLDPVLQIPFQSVGDWPEHIQKLTHFWWTRFGGKPYLFNHYDPVTKHFFAGFNRELLERWLSIFHDTLRSHLNPSQAELWKLISERMGDALSMKNELFRREYEQQNTGADSRTSKNSNS
;
A
#
# COMPACT_ATOMS: atom_id res chain seq x y z
N MET A 1 -5.24 -21.89 -16.69
CA MET A 1 -5.86 -21.14 -15.57
C MET A 1 -5.20 -21.63 -14.30
N LYS A 2 -4.45 -20.79 -13.58
CA LYS A 2 -3.85 -21.21 -12.30
C LYS A 2 -4.99 -21.26 -11.28
N ASN A 3 -5.17 -22.39 -10.61
CA ASN A 3 -6.13 -22.52 -9.51
C ASN A 3 -5.72 -21.54 -8.42
N ILE A 4 -6.46 -20.44 -8.30
CA ILE A 4 -6.29 -19.47 -7.22
C ILE A 4 -6.96 -20.09 -6.00
N ASN A 5 -6.17 -20.60 -5.07
CA ASN A 5 -6.69 -21.11 -3.80
C ASN A 5 -6.89 -19.94 -2.84
N ILE A 6 -7.88 -19.09 -3.13
CA ILE A 6 -8.27 -17.98 -2.24
C ILE A 6 -8.67 -18.60 -0.90
N PRO A 7 -8.13 -18.13 0.23
CA PRO A 7 -8.55 -18.57 1.55
C PRO A 7 -10.06 -18.45 1.70
N ASN A 8 -10.67 -19.39 2.42
CA ASN A 8 -12.08 -19.28 2.75
C ASN A 8 -12.28 -18.08 3.69
N ASP A 9 -13.44 -17.42 3.62
CA ASP A 9 -13.79 -16.25 4.45
C ASP A 9 -13.48 -16.42 5.95
N ASN A 10 -13.71 -17.62 6.48
CA ASN A 10 -13.52 -17.97 7.89
C ASN A 10 -12.11 -18.50 8.21
N GLU A 11 -11.22 -18.61 7.23
CA GLU A 11 -9.83 -18.98 7.47
C GLU A 11 -9.15 -17.86 8.25
N THR A 12 -8.46 -18.22 9.32
CA THR A 12 -7.84 -17.28 10.25
C THR A 12 -6.32 -17.38 10.23
N ILE A 13 -5.68 -16.24 10.48
CA ILE A 13 -4.24 -16.12 10.71
C ILE A 13 -3.99 -15.42 12.02
N SER A 14 -2.91 -15.78 12.70
CA SER A 14 -2.54 -15.21 13.99
C SER A 14 -1.27 -14.38 13.86
N VAL A 15 -1.36 -13.11 14.26
CA VAL A 15 -0.23 -12.20 14.35
C VAL A 15 -0.08 -11.79 15.80
N ASN A 16 1.04 -12.15 16.43
CA ASN A 16 1.31 -11.85 17.84
C ASN A 16 0.16 -12.28 18.79
N GLY A 17 -0.51 -13.40 18.49
CA GLY A 17 -1.62 -13.93 19.29
C GLY A 17 -2.99 -13.32 18.98
N VAL A 18 -3.08 -12.32 18.09
CA VAL A 18 -4.35 -11.74 17.62
C VAL A 18 -4.75 -12.42 16.31
N GLN A 19 -5.99 -12.92 16.25
CA GLN A 19 -6.51 -13.61 15.07
C GLN A 19 -7.21 -12.63 14.13
N PHE A 20 -7.01 -12.82 12.83
CA PHE A 20 -7.74 -12.13 11.76
C PHE A 20 -8.34 -13.16 10.82
N ALA A 21 -9.66 -13.08 10.56
CA ALA A 21 -10.27 -13.85 9.49
C ALA A 21 -9.98 -13.18 8.14
N HIS A 22 -9.87 -13.98 7.07
CA HIS A 22 -9.68 -13.45 5.72
C HIS A 22 -10.79 -12.45 5.35
N ARG A 23 -12.04 -12.77 5.68
CA ARG A 23 -13.19 -11.88 5.48
C ARG A 23 -13.03 -10.52 6.16
N ASP A 24 -12.51 -10.48 7.39
CA ASP A 24 -12.35 -9.23 8.13
C ASP A 24 -11.31 -8.32 7.44
N ILE A 25 -10.23 -8.92 6.91
CA ILE A 25 -9.23 -8.21 6.11
C ILE A 25 -9.88 -7.64 4.85
N TYR A 26 -10.66 -8.45 4.13
CA TYR A 26 -11.36 -8.01 2.93
C TYR A 26 -12.28 -6.82 3.22
N VAL A 27 -13.14 -6.92 4.23
CA VAL A 27 -14.12 -5.88 4.59
C VAL A 27 -13.43 -4.56 4.97
N VAL A 28 -12.35 -4.62 5.74
CA VAL A 28 -11.55 -3.42 6.07
C VAL A 28 -10.96 -2.79 4.81
N VAL A 29 -10.36 -3.59 3.93
CA VAL A 29 -9.74 -3.07 2.70
C VAL A 29 -10.78 -2.47 1.78
N ASP A 30 -11.92 -3.13 1.59
CA ASP A 30 -13.01 -2.66 0.74
C ASP A 30 -13.62 -1.34 1.22
N ASP A 31 -13.99 -1.23 2.51
CA ASP A 31 -14.52 0.02 3.07
C ASP A 31 -13.46 1.13 3.07
N PHE A 32 -12.21 0.79 3.40
CA PHE A 32 -11.13 1.77 3.41
C PHE A 32 -10.97 2.44 2.03
N TYR A 33 -10.91 1.64 0.96
CA TYR A 33 -10.77 2.19 -0.38
C TYR A 33 -12.04 2.82 -0.93
N THR A 34 -13.22 2.44 -0.42
CA THR A 34 -14.46 3.20 -0.64
C THR A 34 -14.33 4.62 -0.07
N ARG A 35 -13.78 4.77 1.15
CA ARG A 35 -13.53 6.08 1.76
C ARG A 35 -12.45 6.88 1.03
N ILE A 36 -11.39 6.23 0.55
CA ILE A 36 -10.34 6.87 -0.27
C ILE A 36 -10.91 7.44 -1.57
N GLN A 37 -11.81 6.72 -2.24
CA GLN A 37 -12.46 7.22 -3.47
C GLN A 37 -13.31 8.46 -3.24
N LEU A 38 -13.87 8.63 -2.04
CA LEU A 38 -14.67 9.81 -1.67
C LEU A 38 -13.82 10.97 -1.15
N ASP A 39 -12.55 10.72 -0.83
CA ASP A 39 -11.66 11.73 -0.29
C ASP A 39 -11.16 12.69 -1.39
N PRO A 40 -11.34 14.02 -1.27
CA PRO A 40 -10.99 14.97 -2.33
C PRO A 40 -9.50 15.04 -2.66
N VAL A 41 -8.63 14.60 -1.74
CA VAL A 41 -7.17 14.66 -1.90
C VAL A 41 -6.62 13.27 -2.24
N LEU A 42 -6.99 12.27 -1.45
CA LEU A 42 -6.49 10.90 -1.61
C LEU A 42 -7.09 10.16 -2.79
N GLN A 43 -8.21 10.60 -3.38
CA GLN A 43 -8.68 9.95 -4.61
C GLN A 43 -7.70 10.13 -5.79
N ILE A 44 -6.94 11.23 -5.82
CA ILE A 44 -6.14 11.63 -6.99
C ILE A 44 -5.07 10.59 -7.35
N PRO A 45 -4.23 10.11 -6.41
CA PRO A 45 -3.25 9.05 -6.70
C PRO A 45 -3.86 7.73 -7.22
N PHE A 46 -5.15 7.49 -6.96
CA PHE A 46 -5.84 6.25 -7.32
C PHE A 46 -6.73 6.37 -8.57
N GLN A 47 -6.76 7.52 -9.25
CA GLN A 47 -7.55 7.70 -10.48
C GLN A 47 -7.17 6.74 -11.61
N SER A 48 -5.97 6.16 -11.57
CA SER A 48 -5.50 5.17 -12.55
C SER A 48 -6.02 3.75 -12.30
N VAL A 49 -6.73 3.50 -11.21
CA VAL A 49 -7.33 2.19 -10.90
C VAL A 49 -8.52 1.96 -11.82
N GLY A 50 -8.37 1.05 -12.79
CA GLY A 50 -9.42 0.72 -13.76
C GLY A 50 -10.42 -0.35 -13.28
N ASP A 51 -10.02 -1.22 -12.37
CA ASP A 51 -10.85 -2.30 -11.82
C ASP A 51 -10.69 -2.34 -10.29
N TRP A 52 -11.68 -1.79 -9.58
CA TRP A 52 -11.69 -1.74 -8.12
C TRP A 52 -11.81 -3.12 -7.49
N PRO A 53 -12.75 -4.00 -7.88
CA PRO A 53 -12.81 -5.37 -7.36
C PRO A 53 -11.47 -6.12 -7.44
N GLU A 54 -10.76 -6.05 -8.57
CA GLU A 54 -9.44 -6.67 -8.72
C GLU A 54 -8.39 -6.00 -7.81
N HIS A 55 -8.43 -4.67 -7.68
CA HIS A 55 -7.54 -3.93 -6.79
C HIS A 55 -7.73 -4.33 -5.32
N ILE A 56 -8.97 -4.42 -4.85
CA ILE A 56 -9.31 -4.85 -3.48
C ILE A 56 -8.83 -6.27 -3.22
N GLN A 57 -8.97 -7.19 -4.18
CA GLN A 57 -8.43 -8.55 -4.04
C GLN A 57 -6.90 -8.57 -3.89
N LYS A 58 -6.17 -7.76 -4.68
CA LYS A 58 -4.70 -7.65 -4.59
C LYS A 58 -4.26 -7.10 -3.22
N LEU A 59 -4.97 -6.11 -2.69
CA LEU A 59 -4.68 -5.50 -1.39
C LEU A 59 -5.05 -6.40 -0.21
N THR A 60 -6.16 -7.13 -0.32
CA THR A 60 -6.55 -8.16 0.65
C THR A 60 -5.50 -9.26 0.70
N HIS A 61 -5.05 -9.74 -0.45
CA HIS A 61 -3.95 -10.70 -0.56
C HIS A 61 -2.64 -10.19 0.06
N PHE A 62 -2.31 -8.91 -0.20
CA PHE A 62 -1.15 -8.28 0.40
C PHE A 62 -1.19 -8.33 1.93
N TRP A 63 -2.30 -7.90 2.55
CA TRP A 63 -2.45 -7.92 4.01
C TRP A 63 -2.48 -9.32 4.58
N TRP A 64 -3.18 -10.26 3.93
CA TRP A 64 -3.18 -11.68 4.31
C TRP A 64 -1.76 -12.24 4.39
N THR A 65 -0.97 -12.04 3.33
CA THR A 65 0.42 -12.51 3.26
C THR A 65 1.28 -11.77 4.29
N ARG A 66 1.04 -10.47 4.49
CA ARG A 66 1.78 -9.66 5.47
C ARG A 66 1.58 -10.15 6.90
N PHE A 67 0.40 -10.69 7.19
CA PHE A 67 0.04 -11.28 8.47
C PHE A 67 0.42 -12.77 8.58
N GLY A 68 1.22 -13.29 7.64
CA GLY A 68 1.75 -14.66 7.68
C GLY A 68 0.86 -15.71 7.03
N GLY A 69 -0.23 -15.30 6.38
CA GLY A 69 -1.04 -16.18 5.56
C GLY A 69 -0.30 -16.68 4.32
N LYS A 70 -0.69 -17.85 3.81
CA LYS A 70 -0.08 -18.40 2.58
C LYS A 70 -0.44 -17.51 1.37
N PRO A 71 0.53 -17.17 0.52
CA PRO A 71 0.25 -16.41 -0.70
C PRO A 71 -0.63 -17.23 -1.64
N TYR A 72 -1.64 -16.58 -2.24
CA TYR A 72 -2.58 -17.21 -3.18
C TYR A 72 -2.67 -16.48 -4.52
N LEU A 73 -2.06 -15.30 -4.65
CA LEU A 73 -1.88 -14.58 -5.91
C LEU A 73 -0.38 -14.44 -6.21
N PHE A 74 -0.02 -14.59 -7.48
CA PHE A 74 1.33 -14.28 -7.94
C PHE A 74 1.39 -12.79 -8.27
N ASN A 75 2.09 -12.00 -7.45
CA ASN A 75 2.21 -10.56 -7.67
C ASN A 75 3.62 -10.08 -7.30
N HIS A 76 4.21 -9.25 -8.16
CA HIS A 76 5.43 -8.52 -7.84
C HIS A 76 5.05 -7.13 -7.36
N TYR A 77 5.24 -6.91 -6.06
CA TYR A 77 5.07 -5.59 -5.47
C TYR A 77 6.39 -4.83 -5.64
N ASP A 78 6.38 -3.81 -6.50
CA ASP A 78 7.36 -2.72 -6.44
C ASP A 78 6.68 -1.50 -5.78
N PRO A 79 6.56 -1.49 -4.44
CA PRO A 79 5.81 -0.46 -3.76
C PRO A 79 6.51 0.89 -3.87
N VAL A 80 7.83 0.98 -3.69
CA VAL A 80 8.51 2.27 -3.59
C VAL A 80 8.36 3.07 -4.89
N THR A 81 8.68 2.47 -6.03
CA THR A 81 8.56 3.12 -7.34
C THR A 81 7.13 3.56 -7.62
N LYS A 82 6.14 2.69 -7.35
CA LYS A 82 4.72 3.01 -7.56
C LYS A 82 4.25 4.18 -6.70
N HIS A 83 4.60 4.19 -5.42
CA HIS A 83 4.22 5.28 -4.51
C HIS A 83 4.93 6.58 -4.87
N PHE A 84 6.21 6.52 -5.27
CA PHE A 84 6.96 7.69 -5.74
C PHE A 84 6.26 8.38 -6.93
N PHE A 85 5.96 7.63 -7.99
CA PHE A 85 5.30 8.19 -9.18
C PHE A 85 3.85 8.60 -8.93
N ALA A 86 3.21 8.07 -7.89
CA ALA A 86 1.88 8.49 -7.44
C ALA A 86 1.90 9.78 -6.59
N GLY A 87 3.07 10.40 -6.39
CA GLY A 87 3.21 11.65 -5.64
C GLY A 87 3.22 11.48 -4.12
N PHE A 88 3.55 10.29 -3.63
CA PHE A 88 3.58 10.00 -2.19
C PHE A 88 4.45 10.98 -1.40
N ASN A 89 3.89 11.52 -0.33
CA ASN A 89 4.53 12.41 0.63
C ASN A 89 3.98 12.18 2.05
N ARG A 90 4.50 12.93 3.03
CA ARG A 90 4.16 12.74 4.44
C ARG A 90 2.71 13.14 4.73
N GLU A 91 2.23 14.21 4.12
CA GLU A 91 0.88 14.75 4.31
C GLU A 91 -0.18 13.75 3.83
N LEU A 92 0.05 13.14 2.66
CA LEU A 92 -0.81 12.09 2.11
C LEU A 92 -0.79 10.84 3.00
N LEU A 93 0.38 10.45 3.52
CA LEU A 93 0.49 9.31 4.44
C LEU A 93 -0.30 9.54 5.73
N GLU A 94 -0.19 10.73 6.34
CA GLU A 94 -0.91 11.06 7.57
C GLU A 94 -2.43 11.04 7.36
N ARG A 95 -2.92 11.59 6.24
CA ARG A 95 -4.33 11.52 5.87
C ARG A 95 -4.79 10.08 5.63
N TRP A 96 -3.99 9.29 4.92
CA TRP A 96 -4.25 7.88 4.64
C TRP A 96 -4.37 7.08 5.95
N LEU A 97 -3.41 7.26 6.87
CA LEU A 97 -3.40 6.59 8.17
C LEU A 97 -4.60 7.00 9.02
N SER A 98 -4.99 8.28 9.01
CA SER A 98 -6.19 8.74 9.72
C SER A 98 -7.44 7.99 9.27
N ILE A 99 -7.71 7.94 7.97
CA ILE A 99 -8.88 7.24 7.40
C ILE A 99 -8.77 5.72 7.68
N PHE A 100 -7.57 5.16 7.57
CA PHE A 100 -7.35 3.74 7.82
C PHE A 100 -7.64 3.37 9.28
N HIS A 101 -7.18 4.17 10.23
CA HIS A 101 -7.43 3.94 11.67
C HIS A 101 -8.93 3.99 12.00
N ASP A 102 -9.68 4.93 11.42
CA ASP A 102 -11.14 4.99 11.60
C ASP A 102 -11.84 3.78 10.99
N THR A 103 -11.35 3.30 9.85
CA THR A 103 -11.88 2.09 9.20
C THR A 103 -11.63 0.85 10.05
N LEU A 104 -10.41 0.67 10.58
CA LEU A 104 -10.07 -0.43 11.47
C LEU A 104 -11.00 -0.49 12.69
N ARG A 105 -11.26 0.66 13.34
CA ARG A 105 -12.16 0.74 14.50
C ARG A 105 -13.62 0.46 14.15
N SER A 106 -14.03 0.67 12.90
CA SER A 106 -15.41 0.43 12.44
C SER A 106 -15.71 -1.06 12.25
N HIS A 107 -14.69 -1.88 11.94
CA HIS A 107 -14.89 -3.27 11.52
C HIS A 107 -14.26 -4.32 12.45
N LEU A 108 -13.27 -3.93 13.25
CA LEU A 108 -12.48 -4.86 14.03
C LEU A 108 -12.66 -4.65 15.53
N ASN A 109 -12.39 -5.70 16.29
CA ASN A 109 -12.31 -5.57 17.73
C ASN A 109 -11.06 -4.74 18.15
N PRO A 110 -10.99 -4.23 19.39
CA PRO A 110 -9.91 -3.32 19.79
C PRO A 110 -8.49 -3.89 19.63
N SER A 111 -8.26 -5.18 19.89
CA SER A 111 -6.92 -5.76 19.78
C SER A 111 -6.48 -5.94 18.33
N GLN A 112 -7.40 -6.33 17.45
CA GLN A 112 -7.19 -6.38 16.00
C GLN A 112 -6.88 -4.98 15.44
N ALA A 113 -7.71 -3.99 15.77
CA ALA A 113 -7.56 -2.62 15.28
C ALA A 113 -6.22 -2.01 15.71
N GLU A 114 -5.82 -2.15 16.98
CA GLU A 114 -4.58 -1.58 17.49
C GLU A 114 -3.34 -2.25 16.86
N LEU A 115 -3.36 -3.58 16.71
CA LEU A 115 -2.24 -4.29 16.10
C LEU A 115 -2.06 -3.90 14.63
N TRP A 116 -3.15 -3.85 13.85
CA TRP A 116 -3.07 -3.50 12.44
C TRP A 116 -2.69 -2.02 12.26
N LYS A 117 -3.18 -1.12 13.11
CA LYS A 117 -2.73 0.28 13.17
C LYS A 117 -1.20 0.37 13.31
N LEU A 118 -0.64 -0.27 14.34
CA LEU A 118 0.81 -0.23 14.60
C LEU A 118 1.64 -0.77 13.44
N ILE A 119 1.18 -1.85 12.79
CA ILE A 119 1.84 -2.42 11.61
C ILE A 119 1.80 -1.43 10.45
N SER A 120 0.67 -0.77 10.23
CA SER A 120 0.47 0.18 9.13
C SER A 120 1.31 1.44 9.31
N GLU A 121 1.37 1.99 10.52
CA GLU A 121 2.21 3.14 10.88
C GLU A 121 3.69 2.84 10.60
N ARG A 122 4.19 1.70 11.10
CA ARG A 122 5.58 1.28 10.87
C ARG A 122 5.91 1.09 9.39
N MET A 123 4.97 0.56 8.61
CA MET A 123 5.15 0.38 7.17
C MET A 123 5.13 1.72 6.42
N GLY A 124 4.27 2.65 6.83
CA GLY A 124 4.21 4.01 6.31
C GLY A 124 5.50 4.79 6.54
N ASP A 125 6.06 4.71 7.75
CA ASP A 125 7.34 5.34 8.08
C ASP A 125 8.50 4.75 7.26
N ALA A 126 8.56 3.42 7.17
CA ALA A 126 9.57 2.74 6.35
C ALA A 126 9.45 3.09 4.85
N LEU A 127 8.22 3.22 4.34
CA LEU A 127 7.97 3.65 2.96
C LEU A 127 8.41 5.11 2.75
N SER A 128 8.16 5.99 3.71
CA SER A 128 8.59 7.40 3.66
C SER A 128 10.10 7.53 3.55
N MET A 129 10.85 6.78 4.37
CA MET A 129 12.32 6.74 4.30
C MET A 129 12.81 6.24 2.95
N LYS A 130 12.22 5.16 2.42
CA LYS A 130 12.60 4.59 1.12
C LYS A 130 12.27 5.52 -0.05
N ASN A 131 11.13 6.20 0.01
CA ASN A 131 10.72 7.16 -1.00
C ASN A 131 11.67 8.36 -1.07
N GLU A 132 12.14 8.84 0.08
CA GLU A 132 13.15 9.91 0.17
C GLU A 132 14.50 9.46 -0.42
N LEU A 133 14.95 8.24 -0.12
CA LEU A 133 16.18 7.71 -0.72
C LEU A 133 16.06 7.56 -2.24
N PHE A 134 14.95 6.99 -2.70
CA PHE A 134 14.67 6.83 -4.14
C PHE A 134 14.62 8.17 -4.87
N ARG A 135 14.02 9.20 -4.25
CA ARG A 135 14.00 10.57 -4.79
C ARG A 135 15.42 11.09 -5.04
N ARG A 136 16.32 10.97 -4.05
CA ARG A 136 17.71 11.43 -4.17
C ARG A 136 18.46 10.71 -5.29
N GLU A 137 18.29 9.40 -5.39
CA GLU A 137 18.91 8.59 -6.43
C GLU A 137 18.39 8.97 -7.82
N TYR A 138 17.07 9.14 -7.96
CA TYR A 138 16.42 9.57 -9.19
C TYR A 138 16.88 10.96 -9.66
N GLU A 139 16.97 11.92 -8.74
CA GLU A 139 17.46 13.28 -9.01
C GLU A 139 18.94 13.29 -9.42
N GLN A 140 19.80 12.51 -8.76
CA GLN A 140 21.23 12.42 -9.11
C GLN A 140 21.43 11.82 -10.51
N GLN A 141 20.65 10.82 -10.89
CA GLN A 141 20.73 10.18 -12.20
C GLN A 141 20.23 11.10 -13.32
N ASN A 142 19.20 11.91 -13.04
CA ASN A 142 18.59 12.79 -14.03
C ASN A 142 19.25 14.19 -14.13
N THR A 143 19.91 14.68 -13.08
CA THR A 143 20.71 15.93 -13.15
C THR A 143 22.09 15.73 -13.78
N GLY A 144 22.67 14.53 -13.69
CA GLY A 144 23.94 14.21 -14.36
C GLY A 144 23.86 14.06 -15.88
N ALA A 145 22.66 13.85 -16.44
CA ALA A 145 22.44 13.71 -17.88
C ALA A 145 22.57 15.06 -18.63
N ASP A 146 22.12 16.16 -18.02
CA ASP A 146 22.18 17.51 -18.62
C ASP A 146 23.62 18.06 -18.76
N SER A 147 24.58 17.55 -17.99
CA SER A 147 25.98 17.97 -18.09
C SER A 147 26.78 17.31 -19.22
N ARG A 148 26.28 16.22 -19.84
CA ARG A 148 27.01 15.50 -20.91
C ARG A 148 26.70 15.99 -22.33
N THR A 149 25.61 16.73 -22.53
CA THR A 149 25.22 17.30 -23.83
C THR A 149 25.93 18.61 -24.17
N SER A 150 26.65 19.24 -23.23
CA SER A 150 27.34 20.52 -23.44
C SER A 150 28.80 20.43 -23.93
N LYS A 151 29.39 19.24 -24.13
CA LYS A 151 30.83 19.10 -24.45
C LYS A 151 31.19 18.65 -25.86
N ASN A 152 30.25 18.59 -26.81
CA ASN A 152 30.55 18.25 -28.21
C ASN A 152 30.20 19.37 -29.20
N SER A 153 30.74 20.56 -28.94
CA SER A 153 30.83 21.66 -29.91
C SER A 153 32.03 22.54 -29.59
N ASN A 154 33.24 22.03 -29.83
CA ASN A 154 34.34 22.85 -30.31
C ASN A 154 35.54 22.00 -30.76
N SER A 155 35.89 22.24 -32.02
CA SER A 155 37.15 22.00 -32.73
C SER A 155 37.41 20.63 -33.36
#